data_AF-A0A7C5DLA4-F1
#
_entry.id   AF-A0A7C5DLA4-F1
#
_cell.length_a   1.000
_cell.length_b   1.000
_cell.length_c   1.000
_cell.angle_alpha   90.00
_cell.angle_beta   90.00
_cell.angle_gamma   90.00
#
_symmetry.space_group_name_H-M   'P 1'
#
loop_
_entity.id
_entity.type
_entity.pdbx_description
1 polymer ?
#
loop_
_entity_poly.entity_id
_entity_poly.type
_entity_poly.pdbx_seq_one_letter_code
_entity_poly.pdbx_strand_id
1 'polypeptide(L)'
;TQKFLGDGVVTGCGTIDGRLVYVYAQDFTIFGGSLSKTVSEKICKIMDMAMKMGVPLIGLNDSGGARIQEGVDSLAGYADIFYRNVMASGVVPQISAIVGPCAGGAVYSPAITDFIIMNKKNSYMFVTGPKVVKTVTHEDVTTELLGGAMVHAQKSGVTHFVTETEEETYSLISNLLQYIPNNNLEEPPIVPCADPIDRVCENLNTIVPDDPSKPYDVVEIIKSIADNGKFLEVARYFAPNIVVGFAHLNGHSIGIVANQPEFLAGCLDINASKKGARFIRFCDAFNIPLLFLEDVPGFLPGISQEHGGIIKEGAKILYAIAEATVPRITIIIRKAYGGAYCVYNSRHVGADLVYAWPSAEIAVMGPRGAVEIIFRKEADKAENPEEYLKDIEDEYRKMFATPFQAASKGYIDDIFEPSETRQRLIRAMEMIASKKDSNPPKKHGNIPL
;
A
#
# COMPACT_ATOMS: atom_id res chain seq x y z
N THR A 1 10.42 -37.84 28.78
CA THR A 1 9.91 -36.58 28.20
C THR A 1 11.05 -35.90 27.50
N GLN A 2 10.98 -35.69 26.19
CA GLN A 2 12.01 -34.92 25.47
C GLN A 2 11.93 -33.46 25.94
N LYS A 3 13.07 -32.88 26.34
CA LYS A 3 13.17 -31.50 26.79
C LYS A 3 14.09 -30.76 25.84
N PHE A 4 13.56 -29.78 25.12
CA PHE A 4 14.32 -28.97 24.18
C PHE A 4 14.67 -27.63 24.84
N LEU A 5 15.93 -27.20 24.72
CA LEU A 5 16.34 -25.88 25.19
C LEU A 5 15.77 -24.82 24.23
N GLY A 6 15.19 -23.75 24.78
CA GLY A 6 14.57 -22.68 24.00
C GLY A 6 13.10 -22.88 23.61
N ASP A 7 12.55 -24.08 23.83
CA ASP A 7 11.14 -24.48 23.68
C ASP A 7 10.52 -24.31 22.27
N GLY A 8 11.36 -24.09 21.25
CA GLY A 8 10.93 -23.94 19.84
C GLY A 8 10.96 -22.50 19.32
N VAL A 9 11.62 -21.57 20.03
CA VAL A 9 11.85 -20.20 19.53
C VAL A 9 13.22 -19.66 19.94
N VAL A 10 13.90 -19.03 18.99
CA VAL A 10 15.08 -18.19 19.22
C VAL A 10 14.61 -16.73 19.27
N THR A 11 15.05 -15.98 20.27
CA THR A 11 14.66 -14.58 20.47
C THR A 11 15.88 -13.77 20.84
N GLY A 12 16.07 -12.61 20.22
CA GLY A 12 17.24 -11.77 20.49
C GLY A 12 17.16 -10.39 19.85
N CYS A 13 18.31 -9.73 19.81
CA CYS A 13 18.51 -8.47 19.11
C CYS A 13 19.83 -8.52 18.35
N GLY A 14 19.96 -7.66 17.35
CA GLY A 14 21.15 -7.55 16.52
C GLY A 14 21.09 -6.25 15.71
N THR A 15 21.98 -6.11 14.73
CA THR A 15 21.99 -4.95 13.84
C THR A 15 21.83 -5.36 12.39
N ILE A 16 20.99 -4.64 11.65
CA ILE A 16 20.88 -4.70 10.19
C ILE A 16 21.35 -3.35 9.65
N ASP A 17 22.39 -3.34 8.81
CA ASP A 17 23.00 -2.10 8.30
C ASP A 17 23.34 -1.09 9.41
N GLY A 18 23.81 -1.61 10.56
CA GLY A 18 24.16 -0.81 11.75
C GLY A 18 22.98 -0.39 12.63
N ARG A 19 21.73 -0.65 12.23
CA ARG A 19 20.52 -0.31 12.99
C ARG A 19 20.08 -1.45 13.89
N LEU A 20 19.84 -1.16 15.16
CA LEU A 20 19.35 -2.13 16.13
C LEU A 20 17.96 -2.64 15.73
N VAL A 21 17.75 -3.96 15.80
CA VAL A 21 16.46 -4.62 15.60
C VAL A 21 16.27 -5.73 16.62
N TYR A 22 15.01 -6.04 16.96
CA TYR A 22 14.66 -7.25 17.70
C TYR A 22 14.08 -8.31 16.76
N VAL A 23 14.44 -9.57 17.01
CA VAL A 23 14.05 -10.69 16.13
C VAL A 23 13.60 -11.88 16.97
N TYR A 24 12.51 -12.52 16.57
CA TYR A 24 12.22 -13.91 16.94
C TYR A 24 12.21 -14.82 15.70
N ALA A 25 12.66 -16.05 15.88
CA ALA A 25 12.63 -17.09 14.85
C ALA A 25 12.11 -18.39 15.46
N GLN A 26 11.00 -18.88 14.93
CA GLN A 26 10.42 -20.15 15.35
C GLN A 26 11.22 -21.33 14.76
N ASP A 27 11.37 -22.39 15.53
CA ASP A 27 12.09 -23.60 15.12
C ASP A 27 11.11 -24.75 14.91
N PHE A 28 10.81 -25.05 13.64
CA PHE A 28 9.87 -26.11 13.28
C PHE A 28 10.33 -27.50 13.70
N THR A 29 11.64 -27.72 13.88
CA THR A 29 12.18 -29.02 14.28
C THR A 29 11.79 -29.39 15.71
N ILE A 30 11.43 -28.41 16.53
CA ILE A 30 11.00 -28.58 17.92
C ILE A 30 9.47 -28.50 17.99
N PHE A 31 8.81 -29.66 18.15
CA PHE A 31 7.35 -29.78 18.25
C PHE A 31 6.59 -29.08 17.12
N GLY A 32 7.13 -29.06 15.89
CA GLY A 32 6.51 -28.38 14.74
C GLY A 32 6.43 -26.87 14.91
N GLY A 33 7.33 -26.26 15.68
CA GLY A 33 7.33 -24.83 16.00
C GLY A 33 6.10 -24.39 16.79
N SER A 34 5.38 -25.34 17.41
CA SER A 34 4.11 -25.06 18.08
C SER A 34 4.29 -24.10 19.26
N LEU A 35 3.39 -23.11 19.33
CA LEU A 35 3.41 -22.09 20.36
C LEU A 35 2.93 -22.65 21.70
N SER A 36 3.84 -22.68 22.65
CA SER A 36 3.61 -22.92 24.08
C SER A 36 3.53 -21.61 24.86
N LYS A 37 3.23 -21.74 26.15
CA LYS A 37 3.37 -20.64 27.11
C LYS A 37 4.79 -20.05 27.15
N THR A 38 5.81 -20.91 27.17
CA THR A 38 7.20 -20.42 27.27
C THR A 38 7.64 -19.75 25.96
N VAL A 39 7.24 -20.28 24.81
CA VAL A 39 7.48 -19.64 23.50
C VAL A 39 6.83 -18.26 23.47
N SER A 40 5.56 -18.15 23.89
CA SER A 40 4.87 -16.86 23.90
C SER A 40 5.47 -15.86 24.87
N GLU A 41 5.86 -16.28 26.08
CA GLU A 41 6.53 -15.40 27.06
C GLU A 41 7.86 -14.85 26.51
N LYS A 42 8.64 -15.68 25.79
CA LYS A 42 9.89 -15.24 25.15
C LYS A 42 9.65 -14.23 24.02
N ILE A 43 8.64 -14.46 23.18
CA ILE A 43 8.26 -13.53 22.12
C ILE A 43 7.78 -12.21 22.74
N CYS A 44 6.85 -12.27 23.70
CA CYS A 44 6.35 -11.10 24.41
C CYS A 44 7.48 -10.26 25.03
N LYS A 45 8.47 -10.92 25.64
CA LYS A 45 9.63 -10.24 26.21
C LYS A 45 10.38 -9.39 25.18
N ILE A 46 10.67 -9.92 23.98
CA ILE A 46 11.38 -9.12 22.98
C ILE A 46 10.50 -8.06 22.32
N MET A 47 9.19 -8.26 22.23
CA MET A 47 8.25 -7.23 21.78
C MET A 47 8.25 -6.04 22.76
N ASP A 48 8.19 -6.33 24.06
CA ASP A 48 8.27 -5.32 25.12
C ASP A 48 9.61 -4.57 25.08
N MET A 49 10.71 -5.27 24.76
CA MET A 49 12.03 -4.65 24.59
C MET A 49 12.13 -3.80 23.33
N ALA A 50 11.60 -4.26 22.19
CA ALA A 50 11.58 -3.51 20.93
C ALA A 50 10.81 -2.19 21.09
N MET A 51 9.64 -2.25 21.73
CA MET A 51 8.83 -1.08 22.09
C MET A 51 9.57 -0.15 23.03
N LYS A 52 10.22 -0.68 24.07
CA LYS A 52 10.98 0.12 25.03
C LYS A 52 12.18 0.84 24.39
N MET A 53 12.83 0.20 23.42
CA MET A 53 13.98 0.75 22.72
C MET A 53 13.60 1.61 21.50
N GLY A 54 12.33 1.58 21.08
CA GLY A 54 11.87 2.30 19.89
C GLY A 54 12.52 1.79 18.60
N VAL A 55 12.58 0.47 18.41
CA VAL A 55 13.23 -0.13 17.23
C VAL A 55 12.38 -1.22 16.58
N PRO A 56 12.62 -1.54 15.29
CA PRO A 56 11.81 -2.52 14.56
C PRO A 56 11.83 -3.92 15.18
N LEU A 57 10.71 -4.63 15.01
CA LEU A 57 10.51 -6.02 15.38
C LEU A 57 10.33 -6.89 14.12
N ILE A 58 11.12 -7.96 14.02
CA ILE A 58 11.04 -8.92 12.92
C ILE A 58 10.67 -10.30 13.46
N GLY A 59 9.61 -10.89 12.91
CA GLY A 59 9.17 -12.25 13.22
C GLY A 59 9.41 -13.21 12.07
N LEU A 60 10.20 -14.26 12.27
CA LEU A 60 10.36 -15.37 11.33
C LEU A 60 9.46 -16.52 11.78
N ASN A 61 8.37 -16.72 11.04
CA ASN A 61 7.27 -17.61 11.41
C ASN A 61 7.38 -18.94 10.66
N ASP A 62 7.41 -20.02 11.44
CA ASP A 62 7.51 -21.40 11.00
C ASP A 62 6.89 -22.30 12.10
N SER A 63 5.56 -22.32 12.15
CA SER A 63 4.77 -22.90 13.23
C SER A 63 3.50 -23.58 12.77
N GLY A 64 3.31 -24.81 13.24
CA GLY A 64 2.06 -25.57 13.09
C GLY A 64 0.87 -25.03 13.91
N GLY A 65 1.04 -23.96 14.69
CA GLY A 65 -0.02 -23.33 15.47
C GLY A 65 0.12 -23.54 16.98
N ALA A 66 -1.01 -23.59 17.70
CA ALA A 66 -1.02 -23.79 19.16
C ALA A 66 -0.46 -25.15 19.55
N ARG A 67 0.30 -25.23 20.64
CA ARG A 67 0.69 -26.51 21.22
C ARG A 67 -0.51 -27.12 21.95
N ILE A 68 -1.23 -27.99 21.25
CA ILE A 68 -2.49 -28.60 21.73
C ILE A 68 -2.33 -29.24 23.11
N GLN A 69 -1.16 -29.80 23.41
CA GLN A 69 -0.85 -30.45 24.69
C GLN A 69 -0.84 -29.49 25.88
N GLU A 70 -0.63 -28.18 25.66
CA GLU A 70 -0.68 -27.14 26.69
C GLU A 70 -2.06 -26.44 26.77
N GLY A 71 -2.99 -26.78 25.87
CA GLY A 71 -4.38 -26.33 25.94
C GLY A 71 -4.53 -24.81 26.03
N VAL A 72 -5.24 -24.36 27.06
CA VAL A 72 -5.60 -22.93 27.24
C VAL A 72 -4.38 -22.02 27.42
N ASP A 73 -3.27 -22.54 27.92
CA ASP A 73 -2.05 -21.75 28.11
C ASP A 73 -1.47 -21.29 26.76
N SER A 74 -1.56 -22.13 25.71
CA SER A 74 -1.16 -21.72 24.36
C SER A 74 -2.08 -20.65 23.79
N LEU A 75 -3.38 -20.69 24.12
CA LEU A 75 -4.34 -19.67 23.67
C LEU A 75 -4.11 -18.33 24.37
N ALA A 76 -3.84 -18.36 25.68
CA ALA A 76 -3.44 -17.17 26.44
C ALA A 76 -2.15 -16.56 25.86
N GLY A 77 -1.16 -17.40 25.55
CA GLY A 77 0.08 -16.98 24.91
C GLY A 77 -0.12 -16.25 23.57
N TYR A 78 -1.04 -16.73 22.72
CA TYR A 78 -1.42 -16.02 21.51
C TYR A 78 -2.03 -14.64 21.80
N ALA A 79 -2.98 -14.58 22.73
CA ALA A 79 -3.63 -13.32 23.09
C ALA A 79 -2.63 -12.28 23.62
N ASP A 80 -1.65 -12.71 24.41
CA ASP A 80 -0.58 -11.84 24.93
C ASP A 80 0.32 -11.26 23.83
N ILE A 81 0.59 -12.03 22.77
CA ILE A 81 1.31 -11.57 21.58
C ILE A 81 0.44 -10.58 20.79
N PHE A 82 -0.82 -10.93 20.53
CA PHE A 82 -1.72 -10.07 19.76
C PHE A 82 -1.90 -8.70 20.39
N TYR A 83 -2.07 -8.66 21.72
CA TYR A 83 -2.17 -7.41 22.47
C TYR A 83 -0.95 -6.53 22.24
N ARG A 84 0.27 -7.11 22.29
CA ARG A 84 1.51 -6.37 22.05
C ARG A 84 1.67 -5.91 20.61
N ASN A 85 1.23 -6.69 19.63
CA ASN A 85 1.23 -6.23 18.23
C ASN A 85 0.36 -4.97 18.08
N VAL A 86 -0.82 -4.95 18.70
CA VAL A 86 -1.72 -3.79 18.68
C VAL A 86 -1.10 -2.59 19.39
N MET A 87 -0.48 -2.79 20.57
CA MET A 87 0.20 -1.70 21.29
C MET A 87 1.42 -1.16 20.53
N ALA A 88 2.07 -1.98 19.69
CA ALA A 88 3.20 -1.58 18.86
C ALA A 88 2.81 -0.98 17.50
N SER A 89 1.56 -1.14 17.07
CA SER A 89 1.08 -0.69 15.76
C SER A 89 1.19 0.83 15.64
N GLY A 90 1.94 1.29 14.62
CA GLY A 90 2.24 2.71 14.41
C GLY A 90 3.19 3.32 15.44
N VAL A 91 3.89 2.51 16.24
CA VAL A 91 4.93 2.97 17.19
C VAL A 91 6.30 2.49 16.75
N VAL A 92 6.46 1.19 16.52
CA VAL A 92 7.66 0.59 15.91
C VAL A 92 7.24 -0.26 14.71
N PRO A 93 8.04 -0.31 13.62
CA PRO A 93 7.72 -1.15 12.48
C PRO A 93 7.74 -2.64 12.86
N GLN A 94 6.73 -3.37 12.41
CA GLN A 94 6.57 -4.79 12.65
C GLN A 94 6.55 -5.55 11.30
N ILE A 95 7.52 -6.44 11.10
CA ILE A 95 7.66 -7.21 9.86
C ILE A 95 7.53 -8.70 10.18
N SER A 96 6.66 -9.40 9.45
CA SER A 96 6.48 -10.84 9.54
C SER A 96 6.96 -11.54 8.27
N ALA A 97 7.98 -12.37 8.39
CA ALA A 97 8.34 -13.33 7.36
C ALA A 97 7.69 -14.67 7.67
N ILE A 98 7.02 -15.26 6.68
CA ILE A 98 6.49 -16.61 6.75
C ILE A 98 7.44 -17.48 5.94
N VAL A 99 8.26 -18.25 6.64
CA VAL A 99 9.31 -19.11 6.06
C VAL A 99 8.96 -20.60 6.16
N GLY A 100 7.81 -20.93 6.78
CA GLY A 100 7.26 -22.27 6.82
C GLY A 100 5.74 -22.27 7.03
N PRO A 101 5.17 -23.34 7.61
CA PRO A 101 3.75 -23.39 7.98
C PRO A 101 3.36 -22.27 8.94
N CYS A 102 2.14 -21.76 8.82
CA CYS A 102 1.54 -20.85 9.78
C CYS A 102 0.04 -21.11 9.86
N ALA A 103 -0.40 -21.89 10.85
CA ALA A 103 -1.76 -22.42 10.90
C ALA A 103 -2.53 -22.01 12.16
N GLY A 104 -3.85 -21.86 12.03
CA GLY A 104 -4.73 -21.60 13.16
C GLY A 104 -4.50 -20.22 13.76
N GLY A 105 -4.35 -20.14 15.08
CA GLY A 105 -4.11 -18.88 15.79
C GLY A 105 -2.82 -18.15 15.37
N ALA A 106 -1.83 -18.88 14.83
CA ALA A 106 -0.55 -18.30 14.41
C ALA A 106 -0.68 -17.21 13.35
N VAL A 107 -1.72 -17.25 12.52
CA VAL A 107 -1.90 -16.32 11.40
C VAL A 107 -2.27 -14.91 11.83
N TYR A 108 -2.84 -14.75 13.03
CA TYR A 108 -3.37 -13.47 13.47
C TYR A 108 -2.29 -12.48 13.89
N SER A 109 -1.15 -12.93 14.42
CA SER A 109 -0.04 -12.02 14.74
C SER A 109 0.54 -11.40 13.47
N PRO A 110 0.92 -12.16 12.42
CA PRO A 110 1.31 -11.58 11.15
C PRO A 110 0.24 -10.67 10.52
N ALA A 111 -1.05 -11.04 10.61
CA ALA A 111 -2.14 -10.25 10.01
C ALA A 111 -2.27 -8.83 10.60
N ILE A 112 -1.75 -8.59 11.81
CA ILE A 112 -1.77 -7.29 12.48
C ILE A 112 -0.38 -6.65 12.60
N THR A 113 0.64 -7.21 11.93
CA THR A 113 1.89 -6.50 11.64
C THR A 113 1.76 -5.65 10.38
N ASP A 114 2.80 -4.87 10.05
CA ASP A 114 2.74 -3.89 8.96
C ASP A 114 2.96 -4.54 7.60
N PHE A 115 3.95 -5.44 7.51
CA PHE A 115 4.29 -6.15 6.27
C PHE A 115 4.46 -7.65 6.50
N ILE A 116 3.87 -8.41 5.58
CA ILE A 116 3.98 -9.87 5.52
C ILE A 116 4.73 -10.26 4.25
N ILE A 117 5.85 -10.96 4.43
CA ILE A 117 6.68 -11.53 3.37
C ILE A 117 6.48 -13.04 3.41
N MET A 118 6.07 -13.66 2.30
CA MET A 118 5.90 -15.11 2.22
C MET A 118 6.87 -15.72 1.22
N ASN A 119 7.58 -16.77 1.64
CA ASN A 119 8.38 -17.57 0.70
C ASN A 119 7.47 -18.48 -0.13
N LYS A 120 7.56 -18.40 -1.46
CA LYS A 120 6.65 -19.06 -2.39
C LYS A 120 6.61 -20.58 -2.30
N LYS A 121 7.72 -21.24 -1.97
CA LYS A 121 7.82 -22.70 -2.05
C LYS A 121 7.45 -23.39 -0.74
N ASN A 122 7.79 -22.77 0.37
CA ASN A 122 7.77 -23.44 1.67
C ASN A 122 6.78 -22.84 2.67
N SER A 123 6.12 -21.72 2.34
CA SER A 123 5.22 -21.04 3.28
C SER A 123 3.74 -21.15 2.91
N TYR A 124 2.90 -21.22 3.94
CA TYR A 124 1.45 -21.15 3.79
C TYR A 124 0.79 -20.62 5.06
N MET A 125 -0.35 -19.95 4.91
CA MET A 125 -1.16 -19.42 6.00
C MET A 125 -2.62 -19.85 5.87
N PHE A 126 -3.26 -20.26 6.96
CA PHE A 126 -4.72 -20.41 7.01
C PHE A 126 -5.23 -20.49 8.45
N VAL A 127 -6.44 -20.01 8.69
CA VAL A 127 -7.14 -20.19 9.96
C VAL A 127 -7.54 -21.66 10.15
N THR A 128 -8.09 -22.27 9.09
CA THR A 128 -8.60 -23.64 9.13
C THR A 128 -7.92 -24.46 8.06
N GLY A 129 -7.28 -25.58 8.43
CA GLY A 129 -6.52 -26.39 7.49
C GLY A 129 -7.38 -27.22 6.53
N PRO A 130 -6.80 -27.70 5.41
CA PRO A 130 -7.54 -28.37 4.33
C PRO A 130 -8.36 -29.59 4.78
N LYS A 131 -7.85 -30.34 5.76
CA LYS A 131 -8.56 -31.51 6.30
C LYS A 131 -9.89 -31.13 6.93
N VAL A 132 -9.93 -30.03 7.69
CA VAL A 132 -11.15 -29.56 8.35
C VAL A 132 -12.10 -28.96 7.32
N VAL A 133 -11.59 -28.21 6.33
CA VAL A 133 -12.38 -27.70 5.21
C VAL A 133 -13.11 -28.85 4.51
N LYS A 134 -12.39 -29.92 4.14
CA LYS A 134 -13.00 -31.10 3.51
C LYS A 134 -14.07 -31.76 4.37
N THR A 135 -13.85 -31.89 5.68
CA THR A 135 -14.83 -32.52 6.58
C THR A 135 -16.10 -31.68 6.74
N VAL A 136 -15.98 -30.35 6.80
CA VAL A 136 -17.11 -29.45 7.11
C VAL A 136 -17.87 -28.99 5.86
N THR A 137 -17.14 -28.68 4.79
CA THR A 137 -17.70 -28.08 3.57
C THR A 137 -17.76 -29.04 2.39
N HIS A 138 -17.11 -30.22 2.52
CA HIS A 138 -16.91 -31.18 1.43
C HIS A 138 -16.09 -30.66 0.26
N GLU A 139 -15.35 -29.55 0.43
CA GLU A 139 -14.44 -29.02 -0.56
C GLU A 139 -13.07 -29.73 -0.52
N ASP A 140 -12.63 -30.22 -1.67
CA ASP A 140 -11.29 -30.79 -1.85
C ASP A 140 -10.30 -29.69 -2.26
N VAL A 141 -9.46 -29.26 -1.32
CA VAL A 141 -8.47 -28.19 -1.52
C VAL A 141 -7.09 -28.63 -1.04
N THR A 142 -6.03 -28.23 -1.74
CA THR A 142 -4.65 -28.46 -1.31
C THR A 142 -4.17 -27.33 -0.39
N THR A 143 -3.11 -27.55 0.40
CA THR A 143 -2.49 -26.49 1.21
C THR A 143 -2.12 -25.26 0.38
N GLU A 144 -1.51 -25.49 -0.79
CA GLU A 144 -1.10 -24.42 -1.70
C GLU A 144 -2.30 -23.62 -2.24
N LEU A 145 -3.37 -24.32 -2.66
CA LEU A 145 -4.56 -23.67 -3.19
C LEU A 145 -5.37 -22.93 -2.10
N LEU A 146 -5.27 -23.39 -0.85
CA LEU A 146 -5.97 -22.79 0.28
C LEU A 146 -5.26 -21.53 0.80
N GLY A 147 -3.94 -21.59 0.92
CA GLY A 147 -3.17 -20.61 1.69
C GLY A 147 -1.72 -20.44 1.27
N GLY A 148 -1.34 -20.85 0.07
CA GLY A 148 0.00 -20.61 -0.47
C GLY A 148 0.28 -19.11 -0.65
N ALA A 149 1.56 -18.76 -0.74
CA ALA A 149 2.01 -17.37 -0.84
C ALA A 149 1.32 -16.60 -1.99
N MET A 150 1.17 -17.24 -3.16
CA MET A 150 0.54 -16.60 -4.32
C MET A 150 -0.97 -16.41 -4.14
N VAL A 151 -1.66 -17.32 -3.44
CA VAL A 151 -3.08 -17.13 -3.10
C VAL A 151 -3.25 -15.90 -2.23
N HIS A 152 -2.36 -15.74 -1.23
CA HIS A 152 -2.43 -14.58 -0.37
C HIS A 152 -2.05 -13.27 -1.05
N ALA A 153 -1.07 -13.31 -1.95
CA ALA A 153 -0.61 -12.14 -2.69
C ALA A 153 -1.53 -11.74 -3.86
N GLN A 154 -2.30 -12.65 -4.46
CA GLN A 154 -3.17 -12.34 -5.61
C GLN A 154 -4.64 -12.19 -5.25
N LYS A 155 -5.14 -13.01 -4.31
CA LYS A 155 -6.58 -13.12 -4.05
C LYS A 155 -6.99 -12.47 -2.73
N SER A 156 -6.34 -12.84 -1.63
CA SER A 156 -6.78 -12.38 -0.31
C SER A 156 -6.24 -11.01 0.09
N GLY A 157 -5.10 -10.59 -0.47
CA GLY A 157 -4.41 -9.36 -0.11
C GLY A 157 -3.70 -9.41 1.26
N VAL A 158 -3.57 -10.59 1.88
CA VAL A 158 -2.89 -10.75 3.18
C VAL A 158 -1.38 -10.52 3.06
N THR A 159 -0.77 -10.96 1.96
CA THR A 159 0.68 -10.91 1.76
C THR A 159 1.09 -9.69 0.95
N HIS A 160 2.14 -9.03 1.41
CA HIS A 160 2.66 -7.81 0.82
C HIS A 160 3.82 -8.10 -0.15
N PHE A 161 4.63 -9.12 0.14
CA PHE A 161 5.74 -9.53 -0.70
C PHE A 161 5.82 -11.05 -0.82
N VAL A 162 6.20 -11.52 -2.01
CA VAL A 162 6.47 -12.94 -2.26
C VAL A 162 7.91 -13.05 -2.74
N THR A 163 8.67 -13.96 -2.12
CA THR A 163 10.07 -14.25 -2.45
C THR A 163 10.22 -15.71 -2.87
N GLU A 164 11.24 -16.01 -3.67
CA GLU A 164 11.51 -17.37 -4.16
C GLU A 164 12.37 -18.17 -3.19
N THR A 165 13.27 -17.51 -2.43
CA THR A 165 14.15 -18.15 -1.42
C THR A 165 14.13 -17.41 -0.08
N GLU A 166 14.65 -18.06 0.97
CA GLU A 166 14.80 -17.41 2.28
C GLU A 166 15.86 -16.31 2.26
N GLU A 167 16.94 -16.48 1.51
CA GLU A 167 17.97 -15.44 1.35
C GLU A 167 17.39 -14.17 0.72
N GLU A 168 16.48 -14.33 -0.25
CA GLU A 168 15.73 -13.21 -0.83
C GLU A 168 14.81 -12.58 0.22
N THR A 169 14.13 -13.37 1.05
CA THR A 169 13.33 -12.87 2.19
C THR A 169 14.16 -11.99 3.12
N TYR A 170 15.33 -12.45 3.54
CA TYR A 170 16.18 -11.68 4.47
C TYR A 170 16.77 -10.43 3.81
N SER A 171 17.17 -10.53 2.53
CA SER A 171 17.66 -9.39 1.75
C SER A 171 16.56 -8.33 1.57
N LEU A 172 15.33 -8.76 1.34
CA LEU A 172 14.16 -7.90 1.23
C LEU A 172 13.85 -7.19 2.55
N ILE A 173 13.96 -7.86 3.70
CA ILE A 173 13.81 -7.22 5.01
C ILE A 173 14.85 -6.12 5.18
N SER A 174 16.12 -6.38 4.86
CA SER A 174 17.19 -5.37 4.91
C SER A 174 16.88 -4.17 4.02
N ASN A 175 16.46 -4.42 2.78
CA ASN A 175 16.10 -3.38 1.83
C ASN A 175 14.88 -2.57 2.29
N LEU A 176 13.82 -3.21 2.79
CA LEU A 176 12.62 -2.56 3.30
C LEU A 176 12.94 -1.60 4.45
N LEU A 177 13.85 -1.99 5.36
CA LEU A 177 14.27 -1.11 6.44
C LEU A 177 14.92 0.18 5.92
N GLN A 178 15.55 0.22 4.75
CA GLN A 178 16.12 1.44 4.17
C GLN A 178 15.08 2.52 3.82
N TYR A 179 13.78 2.21 3.91
CA TYR A 179 12.68 3.15 3.65
C TYR A 179 11.91 3.57 4.91
N ILE A 180 12.16 2.93 6.06
CA ILE A 180 11.32 3.03 7.26
C ILE A 180 12.17 3.46 8.46
N PRO A 181 11.72 4.41 9.30
CA PRO A 181 12.42 4.80 10.53
C PRO A 181 12.45 3.67 11.56
N ASN A 182 13.16 3.85 12.69
CA ASN A 182 13.13 2.86 13.77
C ASN A 182 11.82 2.88 14.55
N ASN A 183 11.19 4.04 14.65
CA ASN A 183 9.95 4.31 15.37
C ASN A 183 9.26 5.56 14.81
N ASN A 184 8.06 5.86 15.30
CA ASN A 184 7.25 7.00 14.85
C ASN A 184 7.71 8.39 15.31
N LEU A 185 8.77 8.49 16.13
CA LEU A 185 9.36 9.78 16.56
C LEU A 185 10.59 10.16 15.73
N GLU A 186 11.00 9.31 14.79
CA GLU A 186 12.12 9.51 13.90
C GLU A 186 11.64 9.76 12.46
N GLU A 187 12.44 10.50 11.71
CA GLU A 187 12.29 10.60 10.26
C GLU A 187 12.88 9.33 9.60
N PRO A 188 12.39 8.94 8.41
CA PRO A 188 12.97 7.84 7.64
C PRO A 188 14.47 8.05 7.37
N PRO A 189 15.27 6.96 7.25
CA PRO A 189 16.70 7.07 7.04
C PRO A 189 17.03 7.73 5.70
N ILE A 190 17.97 8.68 5.72
CA ILE A 190 18.51 9.29 4.50
C ILE A 190 19.60 8.38 3.93
N VAL A 191 19.44 7.99 2.67
CA VAL A 191 20.40 7.15 1.95
C VAL A 191 21.28 8.04 1.06
N PRO A 192 22.62 7.90 1.08
CA PRO A 192 23.49 8.64 0.17
C PRO A 192 23.09 8.43 -1.30
N CYS A 193 22.87 9.54 -2.01
CA CYS A 193 22.44 9.52 -3.40
C CYS A 193 23.38 10.35 -4.27
N ALA A 194 23.76 9.79 -5.41
CA ALA A 194 24.56 10.47 -6.44
C ALA A 194 23.77 10.74 -7.72
N ASP A 195 22.48 10.39 -7.76
CA ASP A 195 21.58 10.68 -8.88
C ASP A 195 21.24 12.18 -8.88
N PRO A 196 21.62 12.95 -9.92
CA PRO A 196 21.41 14.40 -9.93
C PRO A 196 19.96 14.80 -9.69
N ILE A 197 19.77 15.83 -8.87
CA ILE A 197 18.45 16.40 -8.55
C ILE A 197 17.79 16.99 -9.80
N ASP A 198 18.61 17.56 -10.70
CA ASP A 198 18.22 18.23 -11.94
C ASP A 198 18.30 17.32 -13.18
N ARG A 199 18.43 16.00 -13.00
CA ARG A 199 18.35 15.06 -14.12
C ARG A 199 16.99 15.21 -14.83
N VAL A 200 17.05 15.54 -16.12
CA VAL A 200 15.86 15.63 -16.97
C VAL A 200 15.36 14.22 -17.29
N CYS A 201 14.06 14.02 -17.12
CA CYS A 201 13.40 12.74 -17.37
C CYS A 201 12.68 12.75 -18.74
N GLU A 202 13.44 12.87 -19.83
CA GLU A 202 12.91 13.06 -21.20
C GLU A 202 11.83 12.04 -21.60
N ASN A 203 11.95 10.79 -21.15
CA ASN A 203 10.99 9.73 -21.45
C ASN A 203 9.57 10.03 -20.92
N LEU A 204 9.43 10.87 -19.89
CA LEU A 204 8.13 11.25 -19.33
C LEU A 204 7.27 12.04 -20.33
N ASN A 205 7.88 12.72 -21.30
CA ASN A 205 7.15 13.47 -22.33
C ASN A 205 6.41 12.54 -23.31
N THR A 206 6.74 11.25 -23.35
CA THR A 206 6.21 10.30 -24.34
C THR A 206 5.56 9.04 -23.74
N ILE A 207 5.68 8.81 -22.43
CA ILE A 207 5.11 7.61 -21.77
C ILE A 207 3.58 7.61 -21.84
N VAL A 208 2.95 8.77 -21.63
CA VAL A 208 1.50 8.90 -21.67
C VAL A 208 1.06 9.03 -23.13
N PRO A 209 0.26 8.09 -23.67
CA PRO A 209 -0.21 8.19 -25.05
C PRO A 209 -1.16 9.37 -25.24
N ASP A 210 -1.06 10.04 -26.40
CA ASP A 210 -2.00 11.09 -26.83
C ASP A 210 -3.45 10.58 -26.90
N ASP A 211 -3.62 9.31 -27.27
CA ASP A 211 -4.93 8.64 -27.29
C ASP A 211 -5.34 8.31 -25.83
N PRO A 212 -6.39 8.96 -25.29
CA PRO A 212 -6.79 8.79 -23.90
C PRO A 212 -7.34 7.38 -23.61
N SER A 213 -7.68 6.60 -24.64
CA SER A 213 -8.12 5.20 -24.49
C SER A 213 -6.97 4.20 -24.34
N LYS A 214 -5.74 4.60 -24.68
CA LYS A 214 -4.57 3.72 -24.56
C LYS A 214 -3.98 3.75 -23.13
N PRO A 215 -3.72 2.57 -22.54
CA PRO A 215 -3.05 2.48 -21.25
C PRO A 215 -1.53 2.66 -21.38
N TYR A 216 -0.87 2.80 -20.24
CA TYR A 216 0.57 2.80 -20.06
C TYR A 216 0.88 2.30 -18.64
N ASP A 217 2.11 1.83 -18.41
CA ASP A 217 2.56 1.39 -17.09
C ASP A 217 3.05 2.57 -16.24
N VAL A 218 2.32 2.90 -15.17
CA VAL A 218 2.72 3.98 -14.25
C VAL A 218 4.04 3.71 -13.54
N VAL A 219 4.47 2.45 -13.44
CA VAL A 219 5.76 2.08 -12.83
C VAL A 219 6.93 2.64 -13.64
N GLU A 220 6.77 2.84 -14.95
CA GLU A 220 7.80 3.48 -15.77
C GLU A 220 8.00 4.96 -15.38
N ILE A 221 6.91 5.66 -15.04
CA ILE A 221 6.98 7.03 -14.52
C ILE A 221 7.68 7.02 -13.17
N ILE A 222 7.27 6.14 -12.27
CA ILE A 222 7.85 5.99 -10.93
C ILE A 222 9.37 5.75 -11.01
N LYS A 223 9.80 4.80 -11.85
CA LYS A 223 11.23 4.50 -12.05
C LYS A 223 11.97 5.65 -12.71
N SER A 224 11.34 6.44 -13.57
CA SER A 224 12.02 7.58 -14.18
C SER A 224 12.34 8.67 -13.14
N ILE A 225 11.42 8.91 -12.19
CA ILE A 225 11.57 9.96 -11.18
C ILE A 225 12.35 9.52 -9.94
N ALA A 226 12.31 8.24 -9.57
CA ALA A 226 12.99 7.71 -8.39
C ALA A 226 14.52 7.71 -8.53
N ASP A 227 15.21 7.81 -7.39
CA ASP A 227 16.66 7.73 -7.33
C ASP A 227 17.17 6.41 -7.93
N ASN A 228 18.00 6.51 -8.96
CA ASN A 228 18.56 5.38 -9.70
C ASN A 228 17.48 4.41 -10.26
N GLY A 229 16.25 4.90 -10.43
CA GLY A 229 15.09 4.12 -10.84
C GLY A 229 14.72 2.95 -9.92
N LYS A 230 15.09 3.02 -8.64
CA LYS A 230 14.73 2.01 -7.64
C LYS A 230 13.33 2.27 -7.09
N PHE A 231 12.51 1.22 -7.12
CA PHE A 231 11.17 1.21 -6.56
C PHE A 231 10.90 -0.13 -5.89
N LEU A 232 10.53 -0.09 -4.61
CA LEU A 232 10.13 -1.26 -3.84
C LEU A 232 8.60 -1.33 -3.80
N GLU A 233 8.03 -2.03 -4.79
CA GLU A 233 6.59 -2.18 -4.92
C GLU A 233 6.01 -3.10 -3.84
N VAL A 234 4.96 -2.62 -3.16
CA VAL A 234 4.24 -3.34 -2.11
C VAL A 234 2.97 -3.95 -2.68
N ALA A 235 2.73 -5.23 -2.36
CA ALA A 235 1.55 -5.98 -2.79
C ALA A 235 1.33 -5.94 -4.32
N ARG A 236 2.43 -6.08 -5.09
CA ARG A 236 2.45 -6.04 -6.57
C ARG A 236 1.42 -6.95 -7.27
N TYR A 237 1.03 -8.03 -6.60
CA TYR A 237 0.12 -9.04 -7.16
C TYR A 237 -1.35 -8.83 -6.77
N PHE A 238 -1.63 -7.92 -5.82
CA PHE A 238 -2.98 -7.65 -5.31
C PHE A 238 -3.44 -6.28 -5.80
N ALA A 239 -4.66 -6.22 -6.33
CA ALA A 239 -5.27 -4.99 -6.87
C ALA A 239 -4.30 -4.17 -7.76
N PRO A 240 -3.85 -4.75 -8.90
CA PRO A 240 -2.82 -4.13 -9.74
C PRO A 240 -3.27 -2.82 -10.39
N ASN A 241 -4.57 -2.48 -10.34
CA ASN A 241 -5.15 -1.20 -10.73
C ASN A 241 -4.71 -0.01 -9.85
N ILE A 242 -4.07 -0.25 -8.70
CA ILE A 242 -3.34 0.75 -7.92
C ILE A 242 -1.95 0.22 -7.55
N VAL A 243 -0.91 1.00 -7.85
CA VAL A 243 0.47 0.73 -7.45
C VAL A 243 0.76 1.48 -6.16
N VAL A 244 1.35 0.78 -5.19
CA VAL A 244 1.86 1.39 -3.97
C VAL A 244 3.25 0.85 -3.66
N GLY A 245 4.11 1.66 -3.07
CA GLY A 245 5.46 1.21 -2.72
C GLY A 245 6.38 2.34 -2.32
N PHE A 246 7.62 2.00 -2.02
CA PHE A 246 8.62 2.95 -1.55
C PHE A 246 9.65 3.28 -2.63
N ALA A 247 10.10 4.53 -2.63
CA ALA A 247 11.23 5.00 -3.42
C ALA A 247 12.06 5.99 -2.58
N HIS A 248 13.19 6.41 -3.13
CA HIS A 248 13.92 7.57 -2.62
C HIS A 248 13.88 8.70 -3.65
N LEU A 249 13.82 9.94 -3.15
CA LEU A 249 14.07 11.16 -3.89
C LEU A 249 15.16 11.95 -3.18
N ASN A 250 16.30 12.15 -3.85
CA ASN A 250 17.47 12.80 -3.25
C ASN A 250 17.85 12.18 -1.89
N GLY A 251 17.83 10.85 -1.81
CA GLY A 251 18.14 10.09 -0.60
C GLY A 251 17.02 10.01 0.44
N HIS A 252 15.92 10.75 0.30
CA HIS A 252 14.81 10.76 1.25
C HIS A 252 13.75 9.74 0.87
N SER A 253 13.30 8.93 1.83
CA SER A 253 12.25 7.93 1.58
C SER A 253 10.91 8.59 1.28
N ILE A 254 10.20 8.06 0.29
CA ILE A 254 8.84 8.47 -0.07
C ILE A 254 7.96 7.24 -0.26
N GLY A 255 6.69 7.37 0.11
CA GLY A 255 5.64 6.44 -0.27
C GLY A 255 4.95 6.94 -1.53
N ILE A 256 4.76 6.06 -2.51
CA ILE A 256 4.08 6.39 -3.77
C ILE A 256 2.73 5.67 -3.80
N VAL A 257 1.69 6.37 -4.22
CA VAL A 257 0.35 5.83 -4.50
C VAL A 257 -0.04 6.27 -5.90
N ALA A 258 -0.21 5.33 -6.82
CA ALA A 258 -0.40 5.63 -8.24
C ALA A 258 -1.51 4.79 -8.86
N ASN A 259 -2.37 5.39 -9.66
CA ASN A 259 -3.33 4.64 -10.49
C ASN A 259 -2.59 3.91 -11.61
N GLN A 260 -3.05 2.72 -11.99
CA GLN A 260 -2.42 1.91 -13.03
C GLN A 260 -3.36 1.73 -14.24
N PRO A 261 -3.21 2.55 -15.30
CA PRO A 261 -4.09 2.49 -16.48
C PRO A 261 -4.11 1.13 -17.20
N GLU A 262 -3.03 0.33 -17.13
CA GLU A 262 -3.01 -1.01 -17.73
C GLU A 262 -4.00 -2.00 -17.09
N PHE A 263 -4.41 -1.75 -15.85
CA PHE A 263 -5.30 -2.65 -15.12
C PHE A 263 -6.61 -1.92 -14.78
N LEU A 264 -7.72 -2.43 -15.32
CA LEU A 264 -9.06 -1.86 -15.12
C LEU A 264 -9.13 -0.35 -15.44
N ALA A 265 -8.33 0.10 -16.41
CA ALA A 265 -8.21 1.52 -16.80
C ALA A 265 -7.82 2.46 -15.65
N GLY A 266 -7.18 1.95 -14.58
CA GLY A 266 -6.81 2.73 -13.41
C GLY A 266 -7.96 3.03 -12.44
N CYS A 267 -9.15 2.42 -12.64
CA CYS A 267 -10.30 2.60 -11.76
C CYS A 267 -9.97 2.19 -10.31
N LEU A 268 -10.51 2.93 -9.34
CA LEU A 268 -10.54 2.48 -7.95
C LEU A 268 -11.63 1.42 -7.75
N ASP A 269 -11.33 0.39 -6.98
CA ASP A 269 -12.28 -0.68 -6.61
C ASP A 269 -12.12 -1.02 -5.11
N ILE A 270 -12.90 -2.00 -4.62
CA ILE A 270 -12.83 -2.44 -3.22
C ILE A 270 -11.40 -2.82 -2.82
N ASN A 271 -10.71 -3.60 -3.64
CA ASN A 271 -9.39 -4.13 -3.27
C ASN A 271 -8.30 -3.06 -3.36
N ALA A 272 -8.33 -2.21 -4.39
CA ALA A 272 -7.43 -1.06 -4.50
C ALA A 272 -7.62 -0.08 -3.34
N SER A 273 -8.86 0.15 -2.91
CA SER A 273 -9.14 1.05 -1.78
C SER A 273 -8.57 0.50 -0.46
N LYS A 274 -8.66 -0.82 -0.23
CA LYS A 274 -8.02 -1.48 0.92
C LYS A 274 -6.50 -1.38 0.86
N LYS A 275 -5.90 -1.70 -0.29
CA LYS A 275 -4.44 -1.66 -0.53
C LYS A 275 -3.89 -0.26 -0.30
N GLY A 276 -4.48 0.74 -0.96
CA GLY A 276 -4.08 2.14 -0.86
C GLY A 276 -4.22 2.68 0.57
N ALA A 277 -5.38 2.46 1.20
CA ALA A 277 -5.62 2.99 2.55
C ALA A 277 -4.65 2.44 3.60
N ARG A 278 -4.35 1.12 3.58
CA ARG A 278 -3.39 0.51 4.50
C ARG A 278 -1.99 1.11 4.33
N PHE A 279 -1.54 1.24 3.08
CA PHE A 279 -0.21 1.79 2.77
C PHE A 279 -0.07 3.26 3.17
N ILE A 280 -1.09 4.09 2.89
CA ILE A 280 -1.11 5.51 3.25
C ILE A 280 -1.02 5.69 4.77
N ARG A 281 -1.82 4.94 5.54
CA ARG A 281 -1.78 5.02 7.01
C ARG A 281 -0.46 4.52 7.59
N PHE A 282 0.18 3.53 6.96
CA PHE A 282 1.52 3.12 7.35
C PHE A 282 2.53 4.25 7.14
N CYS A 283 2.52 4.89 5.97
CA CYS A 283 3.44 5.99 5.67
C CYS A 283 3.24 7.15 6.64
N ASP A 284 1.98 7.53 6.91
CA ASP A 284 1.68 8.60 7.87
C ASP A 284 2.14 8.27 9.30
N ALA A 285 1.90 7.04 9.77
CA ALA A 285 2.31 6.62 11.11
C ALA A 285 3.82 6.62 11.34
N PHE A 286 4.61 6.57 10.27
CA PHE A 286 6.08 6.50 10.32
C PHE A 286 6.76 7.65 9.58
N ASN A 287 6.09 8.81 9.50
CA ASN A 287 6.65 10.06 8.97
C ASN A 287 7.21 9.93 7.53
N ILE A 288 6.64 9.05 6.71
CA ILE A 288 7.06 8.88 5.31
C ILE A 288 6.18 9.80 4.45
N PRO A 289 6.75 10.80 3.77
CA PRO A 289 6.03 11.64 2.81
C PRO A 289 5.35 10.83 1.70
N LEU A 290 4.22 11.32 1.20
CA LEU A 290 3.42 10.65 0.18
C LEU A 290 3.38 11.43 -1.15
N LEU A 291 3.64 10.71 -2.23
CA LEU A 291 3.44 11.16 -3.60
C LEU A 291 2.26 10.41 -4.23
N PHE A 292 1.28 11.17 -4.73
CA PHE A 292 0.15 10.66 -5.48
C PHE A 292 0.34 10.92 -6.98
N LEU A 293 0.23 9.88 -7.79
CA LEU A 293 0.27 9.97 -9.26
C LEU A 293 -1.12 9.61 -9.80
N GLU A 294 -1.88 10.62 -10.23
CA GLU A 294 -3.30 10.50 -10.54
C GLU A 294 -3.57 10.33 -12.04
N ASP A 295 -4.12 9.17 -12.42
CA ASP A 295 -4.76 8.89 -13.71
C ASP A 295 -5.96 7.95 -13.48
N VAL A 296 -7.04 8.51 -12.93
CA VAL A 296 -8.22 7.78 -12.48
C VAL A 296 -9.49 8.28 -13.18
N PRO A 297 -10.18 7.42 -13.95
CA PRO A 297 -11.43 7.78 -14.60
C PRO A 297 -12.66 7.68 -13.67
N GLY A 298 -12.51 7.08 -12.49
CA GLY A 298 -13.60 6.86 -11.54
C GLY A 298 -13.41 5.60 -10.71
N PHE A 299 -14.51 5.17 -10.09
CA PHE A 299 -14.62 3.86 -9.45
C PHE A 299 -15.11 2.81 -10.46
N LEU A 300 -14.69 1.55 -10.26
CA LEU A 300 -15.16 0.44 -11.08
C LEU A 300 -16.67 0.24 -10.88
N PRO A 301 -17.50 0.34 -11.94
CA PRO A 301 -18.93 0.12 -11.82
C PRO A 301 -19.25 -1.39 -11.74
N GLY A 302 -20.35 -1.75 -11.07
CA GLY A 302 -20.92 -3.09 -11.14
C GLY A 302 -21.63 -3.54 -9.86
N ILE A 303 -22.59 -4.45 -10.02
CA ILE A 303 -23.39 -5.01 -8.90
C ILE A 303 -22.48 -5.65 -7.84
N SER A 304 -21.39 -6.31 -8.24
CA SER A 304 -20.44 -6.92 -7.31
C SER A 304 -19.69 -5.90 -6.44
N GLN A 305 -19.41 -4.70 -6.98
CA GLN A 305 -18.78 -3.62 -6.21
C GLN A 305 -19.78 -3.01 -5.22
N GLU A 306 -21.01 -2.74 -5.68
CA GLU A 306 -22.07 -2.19 -4.82
C GLU A 306 -22.42 -3.15 -3.68
N HIS A 307 -22.71 -4.43 -3.99
CA HIS A 307 -23.01 -5.45 -2.98
C HIS A 307 -21.80 -5.81 -2.12
N GLY A 308 -20.60 -5.67 -2.66
CA GLY A 308 -19.33 -5.80 -1.93
C GLY A 308 -19.03 -4.62 -1.00
N GLY A 309 -19.85 -3.57 -1.01
CA GLY A 309 -19.73 -2.45 -0.09
C GLY A 309 -18.73 -1.38 -0.52
N ILE A 310 -18.57 -1.13 -1.84
CA ILE A 310 -17.63 -0.13 -2.38
C ILE A 310 -17.74 1.25 -1.72
N ILE A 311 -18.93 1.65 -1.26
CA ILE A 311 -19.11 2.92 -0.53
C ILE A 311 -18.25 2.97 0.74
N LYS A 312 -18.25 1.90 1.54
CA LYS A 312 -17.44 1.82 2.76
C LYS A 312 -15.97 1.61 2.43
N GLU A 313 -15.69 0.76 1.46
CA GLU A 313 -14.33 0.37 1.09
C GLU A 313 -13.59 1.52 0.42
N GLY A 314 -14.22 2.21 -0.53
CA GLY A 314 -13.73 3.44 -1.15
C GLY A 314 -13.57 4.59 -0.14
N ALA A 315 -14.41 4.67 0.89
CA ALA A 315 -14.23 5.67 1.94
C ALA A 315 -12.94 5.46 2.77
N LYS A 316 -12.33 4.26 2.77
CA LYS A 316 -11.07 4.01 3.48
C LYS A 316 -9.91 4.81 2.90
N ILE A 317 -9.82 4.91 1.57
CA ILE A 317 -8.73 5.68 0.93
C ILE A 317 -8.89 7.17 1.21
N LEU A 318 -10.12 7.70 1.09
CA LEU A 318 -10.46 9.07 1.48
C LEU A 318 -10.07 9.34 2.94
N TYR A 319 -10.47 8.45 3.84
CA TYR A 319 -10.20 8.61 5.27
C TYR A 319 -8.69 8.61 5.54
N ALA A 320 -7.96 7.65 4.96
CA ALA A 320 -6.51 7.54 5.13
C ALA A 320 -5.78 8.80 4.65
N ILE A 321 -6.21 9.36 3.51
CA ILE A 321 -5.64 10.59 2.95
C ILE A 321 -5.98 11.79 3.83
N ALA A 322 -7.24 11.96 4.20
CA ALA A 322 -7.70 13.11 4.97
C ALA A 322 -7.17 13.10 6.43
N GLU A 323 -6.91 11.93 7.00
CA GLU A 323 -6.28 11.78 8.32
C GLU A 323 -4.78 12.09 8.29
N ALA A 324 -4.10 11.87 7.16
CA ALA A 324 -2.66 11.97 7.07
C ALA A 324 -2.13 13.40 7.25
N THR A 325 -1.10 13.52 8.09
CA THR A 325 -0.42 14.76 8.47
C THR A 325 0.99 14.87 7.89
N VAL A 326 1.56 13.79 7.37
CA VAL A 326 2.81 13.82 6.59
C VAL A 326 2.70 14.76 5.37
N PRO A 327 3.84 15.20 4.81
CA PRO A 327 3.86 15.87 3.52
C PRO A 327 3.19 15.05 2.41
N ARG A 328 2.31 15.69 1.64
CA ARG A 328 1.51 15.07 0.58
C ARG A 328 1.54 15.92 -0.69
N ILE A 329 2.04 15.34 -1.78
CA ILE A 329 2.07 15.96 -3.11
C ILE A 329 1.26 15.12 -4.07
N THR A 330 0.46 15.76 -4.92
CA THR A 330 -0.24 15.11 -6.04
C THR A 330 0.29 15.63 -7.37
N ILE A 331 0.50 14.73 -8.32
CA ILE A 331 0.69 15.05 -9.74
C ILE A 331 -0.45 14.40 -10.51
N ILE A 332 -1.29 15.23 -11.12
CA ILE A 332 -2.32 14.78 -12.05
C ILE A 332 -1.66 14.55 -13.40
N ILE A 333 -1.53 13.27 -13.79
CA ILE A 333 -0.86 12.86 -15.04
C ILE A 333 -1.81 13.00 -16.22
N ARG A 334 -3.01 12.43 -16.09
CA ARG A 334 -4.02 12.43 -17.16
C ARG A 334 -5.43 12.55 -16.61
N LYS A 335 -6.16 11.47 -16.31
CA LYS A 335 -7.57 11.59 -15.90
C LYS A 335 -7.71 11.85 -14.39
N ALA A 336 -8.58 12.78 -14.03
CA ALA A 336 -8.98 13.04 -12.64
C ALA A 336 -10.47 13.36 -12.60
N TYR A 337 -11.30 12.31 -12.56
CA TYR A 337 -12.74 12.45 -12.75
C TYR A 337 -13.57 12.23 -11.49
N GLY A 338 -14.55 13.11 -11.29
CA GLY A 338 -15.67 12.96 -10.38
C GLY A 338 -15.29 12.59 -8.96
N GLY A 339 -16.00 11.60 -8.41
CA GLY A 339 -15.78 11.13 -7.04
C GLY A 339 -14.37 10.61 -6.80
N ALA A 340 -13.71 10.04 -7.81
CA ALA A 340 -12.34 9.55 -7.66
C ALA A 340 -11.37 10.72 -7.39
N TYR A 341 -11.43 11.80 -8.18
CA TYR A 341 -10.68 13.03 -7.89
C TYR A 341 -10.93 13.58 -6.48
N CYS A 342 -12.18 13.58 -6.04
CA CYS A 342 -12.54 14.06 -4.70
C CYS A 342 -11.87 13.23 -3.59
N VAL A 343 -11.69 11.92 -3.79
CA VAL A 343 -11.10 11.02 -2.78
C VAL A 343 -9.60 10.78 -2.94
N TYR A 344 -8.98 11.23 -4.05
CA TYR A 344 -7.60 10.90 -4.40
C TYR A 344 -6.65 12.09 -4.22
N ASN A 345 -6.42 12.47 -2.95
CA ASN A 345 -5.47 13.52 -2.53
C ASN A 345 -5.55 14.85 -3.32
N SER A 346 -6.77 15.33 -3.59
CA SER A 346 -6.96 16.69 -4.11
C SER A 346 -6.61 17.75 -3.05
N ARG A 347 -6.47 19.02 -3.49
CA ARG A 347 -6.31 20.18 -2.60
C ARG A 347 -7.32 20.20 -1.45
N HIS A 348 -8.56 19.83 -1.75
CA HIS A 348 -9.71 19.92 -0.86
C HIS A 348 -9.68 18.89 0.27
N VAL A 349 -8.85 17.85 0.15
CA VAL A 349 -8.63 16.82 1.19
C VAL A 349 -7.26 16.96 1.86
N GLY A 350 -6.64 18.14 1.73
CA GLY A 350 -5.44 18.51 2.49
C GLY A 350 -4.11 18.20 1.81
N ALA A 351 -4.09 18.01 0.49
CA ALA A 351 -2.80 17.95 -0.23
C ALA A 351 -2.04 19.27 -0.05
N ASP A 352 -0.73 19.17 0.25
CA ASP A 352 0.13 20.34 0.44
C ASP A 352 0.46 21.00 -0.89
N LEU A 353 0.69 20.18 -1.92
CA LEU A 353 0.93 20.65 -3.29
C LEU A 353 0.20 19.76 -4.30
N VAL A 354 -0.37 20.39 -5.31
CA VAL A 354 -1.06 19.71 -6.41
C VAL A 354 -0.54 20.27 -7.72
N TYR A 355 0.13 19.44 -8.50
CA TYR A 355 0.60 19.76 -9.83
C TYR A 355 -0.21 19.01 -10.89
N ALA A 356 -0.11 19.48 -12.13
CA ALA A 356 -0.66 18.77 -13.27
C ALA A 356 0.33 18.77 -14.45
N TRP A 357 0.33 17.69 -15.21
CA TRP A 357 0.91 17.68 -16.55
C TRP A 357 -0.03 18.36 -17.55
N PRO A 358 0.46 18.80 -18.73
CA PRO A 358 -0.40 19.40 -19.75
C PRO A 358 -1.50 18.47 -20.25
N SER A 359 -1.28 17.14 -20.15
CA SER A 359 -2.23 16.07 -20.48
C SER A 359 -3.34 15.87 -19.45
N ALA A 360 -3.32 16.59 -18.33
CA ALA A 360 -4.29 16.40 -17.26
C ALA A 360 -5.70 16.88 -17.64
N GLU A 361 -6.70 16.08 -17.28
CA GLU A 361 -8.11 16.28 -17.52
C GLU A 361 -8.87 16.16 -16.20
N ILE A 362 -9.24 17.30 -15.63
CA ILE A 362 -10.02 17.36 -14.40
C ILE A 362 -11.48 17.65 -14.76
N ALA A 363 -12.39 16.74 -14.41
CA ALA A 363 -13.82 16.88 -14.78
C ALA A 363 -14.76 16.26 -13.73
N VAL A 364 -16.02 16.69 -13.72
CA VAL A 364 -17.05 16.15 -12.81
C VAL A 364 -17.41 14.70 -13.16
N MET A 365 -17.31 14.33 -14.42
CA MET A 365 -17.42 12.96 -14.94
C MET A 365 -16.72 12.90 -16.30
N GLY A 366 -16.57 11.69 -16.85
CA GLY A 366 -15.96 11.52 -18.18
C GLY A 366 -16.68 12.35 -19.25
N PRO A 367 -15.95 13.05 -20.16
CA PRO A 367 -16.53 13.95 -21.15
C PRO A 367 -17.70 13.34 -21.95
N ARG A 368 -17.50 12.11 -22.47
CA ARG A 368 -18.55 11.36 -23.18
C ARG A 368 -19.84 11.23 -22.38
N GLY A 369 -19.74 10.79 -21.12
CA GLY A 369 -20.90 10.60 -20.25
C GLY A 369 -21.59 11.93 -19.91
N ALA A 370 -20.83 13.02 -19.77
CA ALA A 370 -21.40 14.34 -19.53
C ALA A 370 -22.23 14.82 -20.73
N VAL A 371 -21.69 14.72 -21.96
CA VAL A 371 -22.37 15.21 -23.15
C VAL A 371 -23.60 14.38 -23.50
N GLU A 372 -23.56 13.06 -23.31
CA GLU A 372 -24.71 12.18 -23.51
C GLU A 372 -25.89 12.51 -22.57
N ILE A 373 -25.61 13.03 -21.38
CA ILE A 373 -26.65 13.44 -20.42
C ILE A 373 -27.16 14.86 -20.75
N ILE A 374 -26.25 15.81 -20.95
CA ILE A 374 -26.59 17.24 -21.12
C ILE A 374 -27.29 17.48 -22.46
N PHE A 375 -26.75 16.91 -23.54
CA PHE A 375 -27.17 17.17 -24.91
C PHE A 375 -28.03 16.04 -25.51
N ARG A 376 -28.62 15.19 -24.66
CA ARG A 376 -29.42 14.04 -25.09
C ARG A 376 -30.52 14.44 -26.07
N LYS A 377 -31.26 15.52 -25.76
CA LYS A 377 -32.42 15.95 -26.54
C LYS A 377 -32.02 16.56 -27.89
N GLU A 378 -30.84 17.16 -27.96
CA GLU A 378 -30.25 17.75 -29.15
C GLU A 378 -29.67 16.65 -30.04
N ALA A 379 -28.96 15.68 -29.44
CA ALA A 379 -28.46 14.50 -30.14
C ALA A 379 -29.59 13.68 -30.78
N ASP A 380 -30.71 13.47 -30.06
CA ASP A 380 -31.90 12.78 -30.58
C ASP A 380 -32.54 13.48 -31.80
N LYS A 381 -32.25 14.78 -32.00
CA LYS A 381 -32.75 15.58 -33.13
C LYS A 381 -31.74 15.75 -34.26
N ALA A 382 -30.49 15.37 -34.05
CA ALA A 382 -29.44 15.47 -35.05
C ALA A 382 -29.63 14.41 -36.14
N GLU A 383 -29.25 14.73 -37.38
CA GLU A 383 -29.24 13.75 -38.47
C GLU A 383 -28.25 12.60 -38.21
N ASN A 384 -27.15 12.91 -37.52
CA ASN A 384 -26.17 11.94 -37.05
C ASN A 384 -25.86 12.17 -35.56
N PRO A 385 -26.58 11.49 -34.65
CA PRO A 385 -26.41 11.67 -33.21
C PRO A 385 -24.98 11.34 -32.71
N GLU A 386 -24.30 10.35 -33.29
CA GLU A 386 -22.95 9.97 -32.86
C GLU A 386 -21.91 11.03 -33.20
N GLU A 387 -21.96 11.56 -34.42
CA GLU A 387 -21.07 12.64 -34.89
C GLU A 387 -21.33 13.93 -34.11
N TYR A 388 -22.60 14.29 -33.91
CA TYR A 388 -22.99 15.43 -33.07
C TYR A 388 -22.44 15.31 -31.65
N LEU A 389 -22.61 14.16 -31.00
CA LEU A 389 -22.09 13.94 -29.65
C LEU A 389 -20.56 13.97 -29.60
N LYS A 390 -19.87 13.51 -30.65
CA LYS A 390 -18.42 13.54 -30.73
C LYS A 390 -17.89 14.97 -30.85
N ASP A 391 -18.49 15.79 -31.71
CA ASP A 391 -18.09 17.19 -31.86
C ASP A 391 -18.30 17.97 -30.56
N ILE A 392 -19.44 17.76 -29.90
CA ILE A 392 -19.74 18.38 -28.60
C ILE A 392 -18.83 17.84 -27.50
N GLU A 393 -18.42 16.57 -27.54
CA GLU A 393 -17.44 16.01 -26.61
C GLU A 393 -16.08 16.71 -26.73
N ASP A 394 -15.61 16.93 -27.95
CA ASP A 394 -14.33 17.62 -28.21
C ASP A 394 -14.39 19.09 -27.75
N GLU A 395 -15.52 19.78 -27.95
CA GLU A 395 -15.74 21.13 -27.41
C GLU A 395 -15.78 21.13 -25.88
N TYR A 396 -16.54 20.20 -25.28
CA TYR A 396 -16.65 20.07 -23.83
C TYR A 396 -15.28 19.80 -23.21
N ARG A 397 -14.47 18.94 -23.83
CA ARG A 397 -13.11 18.63 -23.40
C ARG A 397 -12.21 19.86 -23.42
N LYS A 398 -12.23 20.64 -24.51
CA LYS A 398 -11.47 21.91 -24.63
C LYS A 398 -11.90 22.97 -23.61
N MET A 399 -13.19 23.03 -23.29
CA MET A 399 -13.73 24.05 -22.38
C MET A 399 -13.58 23.70 -20.90
N PHE A 400 -13.80 22.43 -20.55
CA PHE A 400 -13.98 22.00 -19.16
C PHE A 400 -12.96 20.97 -18.69
N ALA A 401 -12.47 20.10 -19.57
CA ALA A 401 -11.53 19.03 -19.20
C ALA A 401 -10.09 19.41 -19.55
N THR A 402 -9.65 20.58 -19.08
CA THR A 402 -8.27 21.06 -19.20
C THR A 402 -7.73 21.43 -17.82
N PRO A 403 -6.40 21.36 -17.60
CA PRO A 403 -5.84 21.65 -16.29
C PRO A 403 -5.91 23.14 -15.94
N PHE A 404 -5.98 24.01 -16.97
CA PHE A 404 -6.03 25.46 -16.81
C PHE A 404 -7.25 25.94 -16.04
N GLN A 405 -8.41 25.27 -16.17
CA GLN A 405 -9.60 25.67 -15.43
C GLN A 405 -9.42 25.45 -13.93
N ALA A 406 -8.90 24.29 -13.53
CA ALA A 406 -8.62 23.99 -12.13
C ALA A 406 -7.48 24.86 -11.57
N ALA A 407 -6.43 25.12 -12.36
CA ALA A 407 -5.36 26.05 -12.00
C ALA A 407 -5.88 27.49 -11.79
N SER A 408 -6.77 27.99 -12.66
CA SER A 408 -7.35 29.34 -12.53
C SER A 408 -8.15 29.54 -11.24
N LYS A 409 -8.60 28.45 -10.62
CA LYS A 409 -9.33 28.43 -9.34
C LYS A 409 -8.41 28.21 -8.13
N GLY A 410 -7.11 28.01 -8.35
CA GLY A 410 -6.14 27.71 -7.28
C GLY A 410 -6.21 26.27 -6.75
N TYR A 411 -6.84 25.35 -7.49
CA TYR A 411 -6.92 23.94 -7.08
C TYR A 411 -5.64 23.16 -7.43
N ILE A 412 -4.87 23.68 -8.39
CA ILE A 412 -3.58 23.20 -8.86
C ILE A 412 -2.60 24.37 -8.71
N ASP A 413 -1.41 24.10 -8.16
CA ASP A 413 -0.36 25.09 -7.94
C ASP A 413 0.35 25.49 -9.23
N ASP A 414 0.64 24.50 -10.08
CA ASP A 414 1.35 24.73 -11.34
C ASP A 414 1.09 23.61 -12.35
N ILE A 415 1.25 23.96 -13.63
CA ILE A 415 1.22 23.05 -14.77
C ILE A 415 2.60 23.09 -15.43
N PHE A 416 3.26 21.95 -15.53
CA PHE A 416 4.66 21.92 -15.97
C PHE A 416 4.97 20.74 -16.90
N GLU A 417 6.09 20.84 -17.63
CA GLU A 417 6.54 19.82 -18.59
C GLU A 417 6.85 18.48 -17.91
N PRO A 418 6.31 17.34 -18.38
CA PRO A 418 6.48 16.03 -17.73
C PRO A 418 7.93 15.69 -17.37
N SER A 419 8.89 16.01 -18.25
CA SER A 419 10.32 15.80 -18.03
C SER A 419 10.94 16.52 -16.82
N GLU A 420 10.31 17.58 -16.29
CA GLU A 420 10.76 18.34 -15.12
C GLU A 420 10.30 17.72 -13.78
N THR A 421 9.50 16.65 -13.81
CA THR A 421 8.82 16.08 -12.64
C THR A 421 9.77 15.82 -11.47
N ARG A 422 10.93 15.17 -11.71
CA ARG A 422 11.88 14.82 -10.65
C ARG A 422 12.39 16.05 -9.89
N GLN A 423 12.89 17.06 -10.62
CA GLN A 423 13.46 18.25 -10.02
C GLN A 423 12.41 19.03 -9.22
N ARG A 424 11.19 19.15 -9.76
CA ARG A 424 10.08 19.84 -9.08
C ARG A 424 9.64 19.11 -7.83
N LEU A 425 9.54 17.78 -7.88
CA LEU A 425 9.22 16.97 -6.71
C LEU A 425 10.24 17.13 -5.59
N ILE A 426 11.54 17.06 -5.89
CA ILE A 426 12.58 17.19 -4.87
C ILE A 426 12.49 18.56 -4.19
N ARG A 427 12.39 19.65 -4.96
CA ARG A 427 12.24 21.01 -4.41
C ARG A 427 10.97 21.17 -3.60
N ALA A 428 9.87 20.61 -4.08
CA ALA A 428 8.58 20.67 -3.40
C ALA A 428 8.65 19.96 -2.05
N MET A 429 9.26 18.77 -2.00
CA MET A 429 9.46 17.98 -0.79
C MET A 429 10.37 18.69 0.22
N GLU A 430 11.46 19.29 -0.24
CA GLU A 430 12.34 20.12 0.60
C GLU A 430 11.61 21.32 1.21
N MET A 431 10.72 21.95 0.44
CA MET A 431 9.92 23.10 0.90
C MET A 431 8.94 22.72 2.03
N ILE A 432 8.34 21.53 1.98
CA ILE A 432 7.33 21.07 2.94
C ILE A 432 7.90 20.10 3.99
N ALA A 433 9.21 19.87 4.01
CA ALA A 433 9.87 18.94 4.93
C ALA A 433 9.67 19.30 6.42
N SER A 434 9.47 20.58 6.73
CA SER A 434 9.22 21.05 8.11
C SER A 434 7.74 21.14 8.49
N LYS A 435 6.84 20.51 7.70
CA LYS A 435 5.40 20.50 7.96
C LYS A 435 5.09 19.98 9.36
N LYS A 436 4.16 20.64 10.04
CA LYS A 436 3.65 20.23 11.35
C LYS A 436 2.15 20.49 11.42
N ASP A 437 1.38 19.43 11.20
CA ASP A 437 -0.07 19.43 11.32
C ASP A 437 -0.52 18.61 12.53
N SER A 438 -1.70 18.92 13.03
CA SER A 438 -2.32 18.17 14.11
C SER A 438 -3.79 17.92 13.82
N ASN A 439 -4.24 16.70 14.09
CA ASN A 439 -5.65 16.35 14.02
C ASN A 439 -6.39 16.71 15.34
N PRO A 440 -7.72 16.88 15.31
CA PRO A 440 -8.51 17.11 16.51
C PRO A 440 -8.30 16.00 17.57
N PRO A 441 -8.23 16.34 18.87
CA PRO A 441 -7.92 15.38 19.93
C PRO A 441 -9.01 14.30 20.04
N LYS A 442 -8.62 13.03 20.00
CA LYS A 442 -9.50 11.86 20.10
C LYS A 442 -8.70 10.65 20.56
N LYS A 443 -9.37 9.61 21.08
CA LYS A 443 -8.70 8.33 21.39
C LYS A 443 -8.15 7.67 20.12
N HIS A 444 -8.97 7.62 19.08
CA HIS A 444 -8.62 7.20 17.72
C HIS A 444 -9.75 7.62 16.77
N GLY A 445 -9.50 7.49 15.47
CA GLY A 445 -10.53 7.59 14.44
C GLY A 445 -11.60 6.51 14.51
N ASN A 446 -12.65 6.63 13.68
CA ASN A 446 -13.63 5.59 13.45
C ASN A 446 -13.73 5.29 11.95
N ILE A 447 -12.59 4.91 11.38
CA ILE A 447 -12.47 4.54 9.96
C ILE A 447 -13.44 3.41 9.61
N PRO A 448 -14.04 3.40 8.40
CA PRO A 448 -14.72 2.22 7.89
C PRO A 448 -13.80 0.98 7.94
N LEU A 449 -14.34 -0.19 8.33
CA LEU A 449 -13.61 -1.46 8.42
C LEU A 449 -14.10 -2.49 7.41
#